data_AF-A0A7Z9JGY5-F1
#
_entry.id   AF-A0A7Z9JGY5-F1
#
_cell.length_a   1.000
_cell.length_b   1.000
_cell.length_c   1.000
_cell.angle_alpha   90.00
_cell.angle_beta   90.00
_cell.angle_gamma   90.00
#
_symmetry.space_group_name_H-M   'P 1'
#
loop_
_entity.id
_entity.type
_entity.pdbx_description
1 polymer ?
#
loop_
_entity_poly.entity_id
_entity_poly.type
_entity_poly.pdbx_seq_one_letter_code
_entity_poly.pdbx_strand_id
1 'polypeptide(L)' 'MRTYIVKEGETLGEIASRELGSYRSWREIATLNGIDDPSRISSGRTLRLPARATVKKSIPVNDSN' A
#
# COMPACT_ATOMS: atom_id res chain seq x y z
N MET A 1 0.04 3.07 -12.66
CA MET A 1 0.10 3.73 -11.34
C MET A 1 -1.29 4.24 -11.02
N ARG A 2 -1.71 4.19 -9.75
CA ARG A 2 -3.01 4.72 -9.31
C ARG A 2 -2.79 5.78 -8.25
N THR A 3 -3.71 6.71 -8.10
CA THR A 3 -3.71 7.72 -7.04
C THR A 3 -4.98 7.57 -6.21
N TYR A 4 -4.84 7.67 -4.90
CA TYR A 4 -5.95 7.54 -3.94
C TYR A 4 -5.96 8.76 -3.01
N ILE A 5 -7.14 9.31 -2.75
CA ILE A 5 -7.31 10.44 -1.82
C ILE A 5 -7.68 9.87 -0.46
N VAL A 6 -6.85 10.11 0.55
CA VAL A 6 -7.08 9.70 1.94
C VAL A 6 -8.40 10.27 2.43
N LYS A 7 -9.29 9.43 2.95
CA LYS A 7 -10.52 9.89 3.60
C LYS A 7 -10.27 10.16 5.08
N GLU A 8 -11.16 10.94 5.67
CA GLU A 8 -11.10 11.27 7.09
C GLU A 8 -11.18 10.01 7.95
N GLY A 9 -10.21 9.86 8.86
CA GLY A 9 -10.08 8.70 9.74
C GLY A 9 -9.33 7.50 9.14
N GLU A 10 -8.90 7.53 7.88
CA GLU A 10 -8.14 6.42 7.28
C GLU A 10 -6.63 6.49 7.59
N THR A 11 -6.02 5.33 7.85
CA THR A 11 -4.56 5.20 7.99
C THR A 11 -3.89 4.63 6.74
N LEU A 12 -2.57 4.85 6.59
CA LEU A 12 -1.82 4.39 5.42
C LEU A 12 -1.87 2.86 5.29
N GLY A 13 -1.89 2.17 6.43
CA GLY A 13 -2.02 0.72 6.54
C GLY A 13 -3.37 0.19 6.07
N GLU A 14 -4.47 0.85 6.45
CA GLU A 14 -5.80 0.46 5.99
C GLU A 14 -5.97 0.68 4.50
N ILE A 15 -5.49 1.81 3.97
CA ILE A 15 -5.48 2.10 2.54
C ILE A 15 -4.64 1.05 1.80
N ALA A 16 -3.45 0.73 2.30
CA ALA A 16 -2.62 -0.33 1.72
C ALA A 16 -3.33 -1.69 1.73
N SER A 17 -3.97 -2.04 2.86
CA SER A 17 -4.69 -3.29 2.98
C SER A 17 -5.87 -3.38 2.01
N ARG A 18 -6.59 -2.26 1.81
CA ARG A 18 -7.77 -2.24 0.93
C ARG A 18 -7.40 -2.15 -0.55
N GLU A 19 -6.42 -1.33 -0.90
CA GLU A 19 -6.06 -1.05 -2.30
C GLU A 19 -5.01 -2.01 -2.85
N LEU A 20 -4.10 -2.51 -1.99
CA LEU A 20 -3.02 -3.44 -2.37
C LEU A 20 -3.23 -4.86 -1.82
N GLY A 21 -4.24 -5.07 -0.98
CA GLY A 21 -4.53 -6.37 -0.36
C GLY A 21 -3.58 -6.74 0.78
N SER A 22 -2.66 -5.85 1.18
CA SER A 22 -1.73 -6.09 2.27
C SER A 22 -1.48 -4.85 3.09
N TYR A 23 -1.75 -4.93 4.39
CA TYR A 23 -1.41 -3.87 5.34
C TYR A 23 0.08 -3.51 5.24
N ARG A 24 0.98 -4.49 5.07
CA ARG A 24 2.44 -4.27 5.02
C ARG A 24 2.91 -3.41 3.84
N SER A 25 2.10 -3.27 2.79
CA SER A 25 2.43 -2.44 1.64
C SER A 25 2.39 -0.93 1.94
N TRP A 26 1.94 -0.53 3.14
CA TRP A 26 2.02 0.87 3.57
C TRP A 26 3.45 1.42 3.51
N ARG A 27 4.48 0.58 3.72
CA ARG A 27 5.89 0.99 3.61
C ARG A 27 6.26 1.40 2.19
N GLU A 28 5.79 0.65 1.20
CA GLU A 28 6.02 0.96 -0.21
C GLU A 28 5.31 2.27 -0.60
N ILE A 29 4.06 2.46 -0.13
CA ILE A 29 3.33 3.71 -0.33
C ILE A 29 4.07 4.87 0.33
N ALA A 30 4.57 4.69 1.56
CA ALA A 30 5.29 5.70 2.32
C ALA A 30 6.56 6.15 1.58
N THR A 31 7.41 5.20 1.18
CA THR A 31 8.61 5.49 0.39
C THR A 31 8.28 6.14 -0.94
N LEU A 32 7.23 5.68 -1.64
CA LEU A 32 6.82 6.22 -2.93
C LEU A 32 6.31 7.67 -2.84
N ASN A 33 5.72 8.05 -1.70
CA ASN A 33 5.15 9.38 -1.47
C ASN A 33 6.01 10.29 -0.57
N GLY A 34 7.17 9.81 -0.11
CA GLY A 34 8.01 10.54 0.85
C GLY A 34 7.26 10.84 2.16
N ILE A 35 6.60 9.82 2.71
CA ILE A 35 5.87 9.93 3.99
C ILE A 35 6.72 9.28 5.07
N ASP A 36 7.21 10.08 6.01
CA ASP A 36 7.96 9.58 7.15
C ASP A 36 7.04 8.94 8.21
N ASP A 37 5.90 9.57 8.47
CA ASP A 37 4.94 9.13 9.48
C ASP A 37 3.64 8.59 8.85
N PRO A 38 3.44 7.27 8.75
CA PRO A 38 2.24 6.66 8.17
C PRO A 38 0.98 6.85 9.03
N SER A 39 1.13 7.21 10.31
CA SER A 39 0.04 7.54 11.23
C SER A 39 -0.36 9.02 11.18
N ARG A 40 0.45 9.88 10.53
CA ARG A 40 0.23 11.34 10.45
C ARG A 40 -0.19 11.80 9.06
N ILE A 41 -0.74 10.90 8.24
CA ILE A 41 -1.34 11.32 6.98
C ILE A 41 -2.63 12.08 7.24
N SER A 42 -2.69 13.31 6.73
CA SER A 42 -3.91 14.13 6.75
C SER A 42 -4.92 13.61 5.73
N SER A 43 -6.19 13.69 6.09
CA SER A 43 -7.29 13.50 5.15
C SER A 43 -7.23 14.50 4.00
N GLY A 44 -7.69 14.08 2.82
CA GLY A 44 -7.58 14.87 1.59
C GLY A 44 -6.20 14.80 0.90
N ARG A 45 -5.20 14.16 1.52
CA ARG A 45 -3.90 13.95 0.86
C ARG A 45 -4.02 12.96 -0.29
N THR A 46 -3.41 13.28 -1.43
CA THR A 46 -3.32 12.36 -2.57
C THR A 46 -2.09 11.46 -2.41
N LEU A 47 -2.33 10.15 -2.33
CA LEU A 47 -1.30 9.11 -2.26
C LEU A 47 -1.15 8.43 -3.61
N ARG A 48 0.10 8.30 -4.05
CA ARG A 48 0.48 7.46 -5.19
C ARG A 48 0.55 6.02 -4.72
N LEU A 49 -0.23 5.16 -5.34
CA LEU A 49 -0.22 3.73 -5.08
C LEU A 49 0.56 3.02 -6.20
N PRO A 50 1.51 2.12 -5.85
CA PRO A 50 2.17 1.29 -6.85
C PRO A 50 1.11 0.45 -7.57
N ALA A 51 1.28 0.24 -8.89
CA ALA A 51 0.38 -0.63 -9.66
C ALA A 51 0.47 -2.11 -9.25
N ARG A 52 1.43 -2.42 -8.38
CA ARG A 52 1.76 -3.76 -7.91
C ARG A 52 0.82 -4.17 -6.77
N ALA A 53 -0.46 -4.36 -7.08
CA ALA A 53 -1.32 -5.27 -6.31
C ALA A 53 -1.00 -6.74 -6.66
N THR A 54 0.22 -7.04 -7.12
CA THR A 54 0.58 -8.37 -7.58
C THR A 54 1.03 -9.21 -6.39
N VAL A 55 0.07 -9.99 -5.88
CA VAL A 55 0.25 -11.41 -5.56
C VAL A 55 1.64 -11.79 -4.99
N LYS A 56 1.80 -11.72 -3.67
CA LYS A 56 2.57 -12.77 -2.97
C LYS A 56 1.65 -13.93 -2.58
N LYS A 57 0.93 -14.48 -3.56
CA LYS A 57 0.25 -15.79 -3.45
C LYS A 57 0.26 -16.58 -4.78
N SER A 58 1.38 -16.50 -5.48
CA SER A 58 1.81 -17.47 -6.50
C SER A 58 3.27 -17.12 -6.80
N ILE A 59 4.23 -17.84 -6.24
CA ILE A 59 4.61 -19.14 -6.77
C ILE A 59 4.78 -20.15 -5.63
N PRO A 60 4.02 -21.27 -5.59
CA PRO A 60 4.59 -22.51 -5.11
C PRO A 60 5.54 -22.97 -6.22
N VAL A 61 6.83 -22.59 -6.17
CA VAL A 61 7.83 -23.39 -6.91
C VAL A 61 8.03 -24.64 -6.09
N ASN A 62 7.24 -25.64 -6.43
CA ASN A 62 7.54 -27.02 -6.11
C ASN A 62 8.74 -27.41 -6.99
N ASP A 63 9.95 -27.03 -6.56
CA ASP A 63 11.16 -27.68 -7.04
C ASP A 63 11.30 -28.99 -6.27
N SER A 64 10.54 -29.99 -6.75
CA SER A 64 10.86 -31.38 -6.51
C SER A 64 12.20 -31.67 -7.17
N ASN A 65 13.21 -31.99 -6.37
CA ASN A 65 14.36 -32.79 -6.79
C ASN A 65 14.66 -33.82 -5.72
#